data_AF-A0A957JD31-F1
#
_entry.id   AF-A0A957JD31-F1
#
_cell.length_a   1.000
_cell.length_b   1.000
_cell.length_c   1.000
_cell.angle_alpha   90.00
_cell.angle_beta   90.00
_cell.angle_gamma   90.00
#
_symmetry.space_group_name_H-M   'P 1'
#
loop_
_entity.id
_entity.type
_entity.pdbx_description
1 polymer ?
#
loop_
_entity_poly.entity_id
_entity_poly.type
_entity_poly.pdbx_seq_one_letter_code
_entity_poly.pdbx_strand_id
1 'polypeptide(L)'
;IQGGSPVDLFRLNGGGILNVADLTLLRVSVQDNWGANGGGIYNLASGQLTITDSAIIRNTASWIAGLNLRGTGGGLANFGDGAVTLLNVTLSGNSAVQAGGGLVHNGTGLLTLQQVTVASNRTTDGYGGGIVNGSTGSLALINTIVGNNSATSSDPDCSGVVLVTRNRSLIENNSTNCLPSSTVLFGDPLLARLADNGGPTLTHALQGSSSAIDAGGAACPAADQRGYVRVGDCDLGASEVSATPTAIGLQAMGVVREPAGLLSAGLMILLLALATALTPVWGRRVEQLK
;
A
#
# COMPACT_ATOMS: atom_id res chain seq x y z
N ILE A 1 -11.13 4.90 30.24
CA ILE A 1 -12.57 5.21 30.11
C ILE A 1 -13.26 3.93 29.65
N GLN A 2 -14.02 3.28 30.52
CA GLN A 2 -14.90 2.15 30.16
C GLN A 2 -16.18 2.72 29.56
N GLY A 3 -16.60 2.22 28.40
CA GLY A 3 -17.85 2.64 27.75
C GLY A 3 -17.72 3.02 26.26
N GLY A 4 -16.88 2.34 25.48
CA GLY A 4 -16.78 2.59 24.04
C GLY A 4 -18.06 2.18 23.33
N SER A 5 -18.86 3.16 22.93
CA SER A 5 -19.96 3.00 21.97
C SER A 5 -19.40 2.50 20.63
N PRO A 6 -20.17 1.78 19.77
CA PRO A 6 -19.70 1.32 18.46
C PRO A 6 -19.08 2.41 17.55
N VAL A 7 -19.35 3.70 17.83
CA VAL A 7 -18.75 4.84 17.14
C VAL A 7 -17.27 5.10 17.47
N ASP A 8 -16.72 4.56 18.57
CA ASP A 8 -15.29 4.69 18.89
C ASP A 8 -14.42 3.67 18.15
N LEU A 9 -14.97 2.52 17.73
CA LEU A 9 -14.25 1.51 16.95
C LEU A 9 -13.88 2.01 15.54
N PHE A 10 -14.72 2.85 14.93
CA PHE A 10 -14.43 3.44 13.62
C PHE A 10 -13.32 4.48 13.65
N ARG A 11 -13.14 5.20 14.78
CA ARG A 11 -12.08 6.23 14.93
C ARG A 11 -10.69 5.63 15.14
N LEU A 12 -10.63 4.35 15.44
CA LEU A 12 -9.40 3.69 15.82
C LEU A 12 -8.81 2.85 14.69
N ASN A 13 -9.50 2.66 13.56
CA ASN A 13 -8.96 1.90 12.43
C ASN A 13 -8.81 2.79 11.19
N GLY A 14 -7.89 2.45 10.30
CA GLY A 14 -7.65 3.23 9.08
C GLY A 14 -7.02 4.56 9.41
N GLY A 15 -5.84 4.54 10.05
CA GLY A 15 -5.23 5.73 10.65
C GLY A 15 -5.06 6.91 9.69
N GLY A 16 -4.89 6.62 8.39
CA GLY A 16 -5.04 7.61 7.32
C GLY A 16 -6.36 7.47 6.56
N ILE A 17 -6.69 6.24 6.12
CA ILE A 17 -7.85 5.97 5.27
C ILE A 17 -8.65 4.79 5.81
N LEU A 18 -9.93 5.03 6.09
CA LEU A 18 -10.93 3.99 6.24
C LEU A 18 -11.74 3.87 4.94
N ASN A 19 -11.60 2.75 4.23
CA ASN A 19 -12.36 2.49 3.02
C ASN A 19 -13.53 1.54 3.26
N VAL A 20 -14.74 1.94 2.83
CA VAL A 20 -15.99 1.17 2.94
C VAL A 20 -16.70 0.99 1.60
N ALA A 21 -16.11 1.48 0.50
CA ALA A 21 -16.66 1.42 -0.86
C ALA A 21 -15.55 1.25 -1.91
N ASP A 22 -15.83 1.49 -3.19
CA ASP A 22 -14.79 1.52 -4.21
C ASP A 22 -13.82 2.69 -3.97
N LEU A 23 -12.52 2.43 -4.04
CA LEU A 23 -11.48 3.44 -3.87
C LEU A 23 -10.33 3.22 -4.86
N THR A 24 -9.94 4.30 -5.55
CA THR A 24 -8.73 4.32 -6.38
C THR A 24 -7.76 5.37 -5.85
N LEU A 25 -6.52 4.94 -5.60
CA LEU A 25 -5.41 5.80 -5.20
C LEU A 25 -4.36 5.77 -6.30
N LEU A 26 -4.00 6.93 -6.84
CA LEU A 26 -3.04 7.07 -7.92
C LEU A 26 -2.00 8.12 -7.55
N ARG A 27 -0.72 7.74 -7.56
CA ARG A 27 0.41 8.65 -7.30
C ARG A 27 0.31 9.40 -5.97
N VAL A 28 -0.11 8.69 -4.92
CA VAL A 28 -0.25 9.25 -3.56
C VAL A 28 0.76 8.64 -2.59
N SER A 29 1.07 9.39 -1.53
CA SER A 29 1.78 8.86 -0.36
C SER A 29 0.84 8.80 0.84
N VAL A 30 0.58 7.60 1.37
CA VAL A 30 -0.10 7.41 2.65
C VAL A 30 0.97 7.12 3.69
N GLN A 31 1.30 8.11 4.52
CA GLN A 31 2.46 7.99 5.39
C GLN A 31 2.28 8.58 6.78
N ASP A 32 3.06 8.04 7.72
CA ASP A 32 3.18 8.54 9.09
C ASP A 32 1.85 8.57 9.86
N ASN A 33 0.91 7.68 9.49
CA ASN A 33 -0.39 7.54 10.15
C ASN A 33 -0.38 6.47 11.24
N TRP A 34 -1.38 6.54 12.12
CA TRP A 34 -1.53 5.66 13.27
C TRP A 34 -2.96 5.14 13.42
N GLY A 35 -3.12 3.84 13.67
CA GLY A 35 -4.40 3.21 13.96
C GLY A 35 -4.23 1.91 14.74
N ALA A 36 -5.33 1.23 15.05
CA ALA A 36 -5.40 -0.11 15.60
C ALA A 36 -5.22 -1.12 14.47
N ASN A 37 -6.12 -1.15 13.48
CA ASN A 37 -5.93 -1.92 12.25
C ASN A 37 -5.77 -0.98 11.06
N GLY A 38 -4.89 -1.35 10.13
CA GLY A 38 -4.66 -0.53 8.95
C GLY A 38 -4.09 0.82 9.34
N GLY A 39 -2.87 0.83 9.89
CA GLY A 39 -2.24 2.07 10.38
C GLY A 39 -2.25 3.17 9.32
N GLY A 40 -2.03 2.80 8.05
CA GLY A 40 -2.26 3.66 6.90
C GLY A 40 -3.68 3.50 6.38
N ILE A 41 -4.01 2.32 5.86
CA ILE A 41 -5.26 2.04 5.18
C ILE A 41 -5.96 0.85 5.84
N TYR A 42 -7.23 1.02 6.21
CA TYR A 42 -8.12 -0.08 6.59
C TYR A 42 -9.22 -0.24 5.56
N ASN A 43 -9.22 -1.36 4.84
CA ASN A 43 -10.21 -1.67 3.83
C ASN A 43 -11.25 -2.64 4.38
N LEU A 44 -12.50 -2.19 4.46
CA LEU A 44 -13.70 -2.97 4.78
C LEU A 44 -14.64 -3.12 3.58
N ALA A 45 -14.27 -2.55 2.43
CA ALA A 45 -15.13 -2.51 1.27
C ALA A 45 -15.39 -3.91 0.69
N SER A 46 -16.65 -4.18 0.37
CA SER A 46 -17.02 -5.26 -0.56
C SER A 46 -16.75 -4.88 -2.02
N GLY A 47 -16.45 -3.60 -2.27
CA GLY A 47 -16.04 -3.05 -3.56
C GLY A 47 -14.54 -3.15 -3.82
N GLN A 48 -14.07 -2.63 -4.97
CA GLN A 48 -12.67 -2.70 -5.37
C GLN A 48 -11.81 -1.61 -4.71
N LEU A 49 -10.62 -2.02 -4.24
CA LEU A 49 -9.54 -1.10 -3.87
C LEU A 49 -8.40 -1.22 -4.89
N THR A 50 -8.10 -0.14 -5.59
CA THR A 50 -6.98 -0.07 -6.53
C THR A 50 -5.98 0.99 -6.09
N ILE A 51 -4.70 0.61 -5.99
CA ILE A 51 -3.61 1.50 -5.61
C ILE A 51 -2.53 1.40 -6.67
N THR A 52 -2.15 2.52 -7.29
CA THR A 52 -1.22 2.55 -8.42
C THR A 52 -0.18 3.67 -8.27
N ASP A 53 1.08 3.37 -8.60
CA ASP A 53 2.21 4.31 -8.62
C ASP A 53 2.37 5.10 -7.30
N SER A 54 2.05 4.45 -6.18
CA SER A 54 1.85 5.08 -4.87
C SER A 54 2.78 4.49 -3.83
N ALA A 55 2.90 5.17 -2.69
CA ALA A 55 3.67 4.68 -1.56
C ALA A 55 2.85 4.67 -0.27
N ILE A 56 2.98 3.60 0.52
CA ILE A 56 2.36 3.46 1.84
C ILE A 56 3.50 3.22 2.84
N ILE A 57 3.85 4.26 3.59
CA ILE A 57 5.14 4.32 4.27
C ILE A 57 5.04 4.74 5.73
N ARG A 58 5.80 4.09 6.63
CA ARG A 58 5.93 4.51 8.05
C ARG A 58 4.61 4.64 8.81
N ASN A 59 3.59 3.89 8.41
CA ASN A 59 2.34 3.85 9.15
C ASN A 59 2.41 2.81 10.28
N THR A 60 1.67 3.03 11.35
CA THR A 60 1.75 2.21 12.56
C THR A 60 0.38 1.70 13.00
N ALA A 61 0.25 0.37 13.11
CA ALA A 61 -0.87 -0.32 13.73
C ALA A 61 -0.51 -0.70 15.19
N SER A 62 -1.05 0.00 16.19
CA SER A 62 -0.68 -0.11 17.60
C SER A 62 -1.67 -0.89 18.48
N TRP A 63 -1.20 -1.29 19.65
CA TRP A 63 -2.02 -1.88 20.71
C TRP A 63 -2.89 -0.82 21.38
N ILE A 64 -4.18 -1.06 21.46
CA ILE A 64 -5.11 -0.24 22.25
C ILE A 64 -5.52 -1.04 23.48
N ALA A 65 -4.79 -0.84 24.58
CA ALA A 65 -4.94 -1.60 25.82
C ALA A 65 -6.36 -1.60 26.37
N GLY A 66 -7.06 -0.46 26.29
CA GLY A 66 -8.43 -0.34 26.79
C GLY A 66 -9.46 -1.16 26.02
N LEU A 67 -9.13 -1.65 24.82
CA LEU A 67 -10.04 -2.39 23.92
C LEU A 67 -9.55 -3.80 23.57
N ASN A 68 -8.41 -4.22 24.11
CA ASN A 68 -7.75 -5.48 23.76
C ASN A 68 -7.52 -5.67 22.24
N LEU A 69 -7.32 -4.58 21.50
CA LEU A 69 -7.05 -4.61 20.06
C LEU A 69 -5.56 -4.62 19.80
N ARG A 70 -5.01 -5.77 19.39
CA ARG A 70 -3.63 -5.90 18.91
C ARG A 70 -3.56 -5.44 17.48
N GLY A 71 -2.74 -4.42 17.24
CA GLY A 71 -2.74 -3.76 15.95
C GLY A 71 -2.19 -4.65 14.84
N THR A 72 -2.87 -4.65 13.69
CA THR A 72 -2.55 -5.45 12.51
C THR A 72 -2.55 -4.61 11.24
N GLY A 73 -1.73 -4.98 10.25
CA GLY A 73 -1.65 -4.28 8.96
C GLY A 73 -1.14 -2.86 9.15
N GLY A 74 0.14 -2.70 9.48
CA GLY A 74 0.73 -1.38 9.76
C GLY A 74 0.54 -0.42 8.59
N GLY A 75 0.82 -0.88 7.37
CA GLY A 75 0.54 -0.13 6.14
C GLY A 75 -0.90 -0.29 5.70
N LEU A 76 -1.32 -1.53 5.45
CA LEU A 76 -2.66 -1.86 4.93
C LEU A 76 -3.25 -3.07 5.65
N ALA A 77 -4.47 -2.95 6.13
CA ALA A 77 -5.28 -4.09 6.57
C ALA A 77 -6.49 -4.24 5.65
N ASN A 78 -6.58 -5.37 4.94
CA ASN A 78 -7.72 -5.71 4.09
C ASN A 78 -8.61 -6.75 4.77
N PHE A 79 -9.79 -6.33 5.22
CA PHE A 79 -10.82 -7.18 5.81
C PHE A 79 -12.09 -7.20 4.95
N GLY A 80 -12.13 -6.43 3.86
CA GLY A 80 -13.21 -6.44 2.88
C GLY A 80 -13.10 -7.60 1.90
N ASP A 81 -14.25 -8.06 1.42
CA ASP A 81 -14.36 -9.20 0.49
C ASP A 81 -14.18 -8.82 -0.99
N GLY A 82 -14.06 -7.54 -1.28
CA GLY A 82 -13.79 -7.06 -2.64
C GLY A 82 -12.35 -7.35 -3.10
N ALA A 83 -12.13 -7.28 -4.41
CA ALA A 83 -10.79 -7.44 -4.97
C ALA A 83 -9.92 -6.22 -4.62
N VAL A 84 -8.64 -6.48 -4.31
CA VAL A 84 -7.65 -5.44 -4.01
C VAL A 84 -6.48 -5.59 -4.96
N THR A 85 -6.09 -4.50 -5.62
CA THR A 85 -4.95 -4.49 -6.55
C THR A 85 -3.97 -3.38 -6.19
N LEU A 86 -2.72 -3.75 -5.97
CA LEU A 86 -1.57 -2.85 -5.84
C LEU A 86 -0.67 -3.03 -7.06
N LEU A 87 -0.43 -1.93 -7.79
CA LEU A 87 0.40 -1.91 -8.99
C LEU A 87 1.48 -0.85 -8.87
N ASN A 88 2.76 -1.21 -9.03
CA ASN A 88 3.88 -0.27 -8.89
C ASN A 88 3.84 0.49 -7.55
N VAL A 89 3.73 -0.26 -6.44
CA VAL A 89 3.57 0.32 -5.10
C VAL A 89 4.79 0.03 -4.24
N THR A 90 5.25 1.04 -3.49
CA THR A 90 6.20 0.83 -2.39
C THR A 90 5.46 0.78 -1.06
N LEU A 91 5.51 -0.37 -0.37
CA LEU A 91 4.97 -0.59 0.97
C LEU A 91 6.14 -0.74 1.95
N SER A 92 6.52 0.34 2.65
CA SER A 92 7.80 0.36 3.38
C SER A 92 7.79 1.00 4.76
N GLY A 93 8.59 0.44 5.68
CA GLY A 93 8.79 1.05 7.00
C GLY A 93 7.55 1.02 7.89
N ASN A 94 6.51 0.28 7.54
CA ASN A 94 5.28 0.20 8.33
C ASN A 94 5.46 -0.77 9.50
N SER A 95 4.75 -0.52 10.60
CA SER A 95 4.87 -1.30 11.83
C SER A 95 3.51 -1.75 12.32
N ALA A 96 3.40 -3.00 12.76
CA ALA A 96 2.22 -3.51 13.46
C ALA A 96 2.64 -4.13 14.81
N VAL A 97 1.70 -4.26 15.75
CA VAL A 97 1.99 -5.00 16.97
C VAL A 97 1.97 -6.51 16.69
N GLN A 98 0.88 -7.04 16.13
CA GLN A 98 0.64 -8.48 16.10
C GLN A 98 0.87 -9.15 14.74
N ALA A 99 0.44 -8.54 13.64
CA ALA A 99 0.48 -9.22 12.35
C ALA A 99 0.59 -8.22 11.19
N GLY A 100 1.36 -8.59 10.17
CA GLY A 100 1.46 -7.84 8.92
C GLY A 100 1.95 -6.43 9.16
N GLY A 101 3.23 -6.27 9.48
CA GLY A 101 3.84 -4.95 9.62
C GLY A 101 3.57 -4.09 8.39
N GLY A 102 3.73 -4.68 7.20
CA GLY A 102 3.35 -4.09 5.93
C GLY A 102 1.85 -4.24 5.68
N LEU A 103 1.40 -5.48 5.47
CA LEU A 103 0.07 -5.79 5.00
C LEU A 103 -0.55 -7.00 5.72
N VAL A 104 -1.83 -6.91 6.06
CA VAL A 104 -2.69 -8.06 6.40
C VAL A 104 -3.82 -8.17 5.39
N HIS A 105 -4.09 -9.39 4.93
CA HIS A 105 -5.25 -9.71 4.12
C HIS A 105 -6.06 -10.82 4.79
N ASN A 106 -7.25 -10.49 5.28
CA ASN A 106 -8.20 -11.43 5.89
C ASN A 106 -9.53 -11.52 5.13
N GLY A 107 -9.77 -10.63 4.15
CA GLY A 107 -10.91 -10.72 3.26
C GLY A 107 -10.88 -11.96 2.35
N THR A 108 -12.03 -12.31 1.75
CA THR A 108 -12.13 -13.47 0.85
C THR A 108 -11.82 -13.15 -0.63
N GLY A 109 -11.84 -11.87 -1.01
CA GLY A 109 -11.52 -11.41 -2.35
C GLY A 109 -10.05 -11.63 -2.73
N LEU A 110 -9.73 -11.59 -4.03
CA LEU A 110 -8.35 -11.69 -4.50
C LEU A 110 -7.57 -10.41 -4.18
N LEU A 111 -6.46 -10.56 -3.46
CA LEU A 111 -5.43 -9.53 -3.33
C LEU A 111 -4.33 -9.76 -4.38
N THR A 112 -4.11 -8.79 -5.27
CA THR A 112 -3.04 -8.82 -6.27
C THR A 112 -2.00 -7.75 -5.97
N LEU A 113 -0.75 -8.16 -5.80
CA LEU A 113 0.41 -7.27 -5.79
C LEU A 113 1.19 -7.53 -7.08
N GLN A 114 1.24 -6.53 -7.95
CA GLN A 114 1.99 -6.56 -9.19
C GLN A 114 3.05 -5.45 -9.19
N GLN A 115 4.32 -5.82 -9.37
CA GLN A 115 5.43 -4.86 -9.31
C GLN A 115 5.43 -4.05 -8.01
N VAL A 116 5.30 -4.74 -6.87
CA VAL A 116 5.27 -4.11 -5.55
C VAL A 116 6.59 -4.37 -4.84
N THR A 117 7.06 -3.40 -4.06
CA THR A 117 8.16 -3.59 -3.12
C THR A 117 7.61 -3.52 -1.71
N VAL A 118 7.60 -4.65 -1.00
CA VAL A 118 7.22 -4.76 0.42
C VAL A 118 8.49 -4.94 1.25
N ALA A 119 8.97 -3.85 1.86
CA ALA A 119 10.28 -3.85 2.51
C ALA A 119 10.37 -3.05 3.80
N SER A 120 11.30 -3.42 4.68
CA SER A 120 11.56 -2.70 5.94
C SER A 120 10.33 -2.57 6.85
N ASN A 121 9.33 -3.43 6.68
CA ASN A 121 8.17 -3.46 7.55
C ASN A 121 8.43 -4.38 8.74
N ARG A 122 7.74 -4.13 9.86
CA ARG A 122 7.99 -4.90 11.09
C ARG A 122 6.77 -5.20 11.95
N THR A 123 6.86 -6.30 12.70
CA THR A 123 6.03 -6.50 13.90
C THR A 123 6.85 -6.30 15.17
N THR A 124 6.21 -5.82 16.25
CA THR A 124 6.88 -5.62 17.55
C THR A 124 6.51 -6.67 18.61
N ASP A 125 5.44 -7.42 18.40
CA ASP A 125 4.99 -8.52 19.27
C ASP A 125 4.14 -9.53 18.46
N GLY A 126 4.70 -10.02 17.35
CA GLY A 126 3.98 -10.93 16.47
C GLY A 126 4.73 -11.40 15.23
N TYR A 127 4.00 -11.78 14.18
CA TYR A 127 4.52 -12.49 13.01
C TYR A 127 4.19 -11.79 11.68
N GLY A 128 4.86 -12.16 10.58
CA GLY A 128 4.55 -11.58 9.27
C GLY A 128 4.94 -10.11 9.20
N GLY A 129 6.23 -9.79 9.28
CA GLY A 129 6.72 -8.42 9.20
C GLY A 129 6.31 -7.73 7.90
N GLY A 130 6.43 -8.43 6.77
CA GLY A 130 5.97 -7.98 5.45
C GLY A 130 4.48 -8.19 5.27
N ILE A 131 4.08 -9.43 4.95
CA ILE A 131 2.72 -9.79 4.57
C ILE A 131 2.17 -10.91 5.46
N VAL A 132 0.92 -10.79 5.90
CA VAL A 132 0.13 -11.91 6.40
C VAL A 132 -1.08 -12.10 5.51
N ASN A 133 -1.22 -13.30 4.95
CA ASN A 133 -2.44 -13.74 4.29
C ASN A 133 -3.23 -14.67 5.21
N GLY A 134 -4.47 -14.32 5.51
CA GLY A 134 -5.39 -15.14 6.30
C GLY A 134 -5.76 -16.43 5.58
N SER A 135 -6.39 -17.36 6.30
CA SER A 135 -6.66 -18.72 5.82
C SER A 135 -7.68 -18.81 4.68
N THR A 136 -8.46 -17.76 4.43
CA THR A 136 -9.54 -17.72 3.43
C THR A 136 -9.25 -16.82 2.23
N GLY A 137 -8.19 -16.00 2.28
CA GLY A 137 -7.85 -15.02 1.26
C GLY A 137 -6.97 -15.62 0.16
N SER A 138 -7.17 -15.17 -1.08
CA SER A 138 -6.25 -15.48 -2.18
C SER A 138 -5.29 -14.32 -2.40
N LEU A 139 -3.98 -14.60 -2.41
CA LEU A 139 -2.95 -13.62 -2.65
C LEU A 139 -2.15 -13.99 -3.92
N ALA A 140 -2.06 -13.06 -4.86
CA ALA A 140 -1.22 -13.17 -6.05
C ALA A 140 -0.05 -12.19 -5.96
N LEU A 141 1.18 -12.71 -6.03
CA LEU A 141 2.41 -11.93 -6.11
C LEU A 141 3.02 -12.05 -7.51
N ILE A 142 2.98 -10.96 -8.26
CA ILE A 142 3.44 -10.90 -9.65
C ILE A 142 4.60 -9.90 -9.70
N ASN A 143 5.79 -10.38 -10.09
CA ASN A 143 7.02 -9.58 -10.17
C ASN A 143 7.24 -8.71 -8.93
N THR A 144 7.01 -9.26 -7.74
CA THR A 144 6.99 -8.50 -6.48
C THR A 144 8.18 -8.86 -5.61
N ILE A 145 8.70 -7.89 -4.86
CA ILE A 145 9.75 -8.09 -3.86
C ILE A 145 9.12 -8.06 -2.47
N VAL A 146 9.40 -9.07 -1.66
CA VAL A 146 9.12 -9.10 -0.22
C VAL A 146 10.41 -9.43 0.52
N GLY A 147 11.04 -8.42 1.13
CA GLY A 147 12.34 -8.59 1.77
C GLY A 147 12.69 -7.44 2.68
N ASN A 148 13.75 -7.59 3.47
CA ASN A 148 14.20 -6.67 4.50
C ASN A 148 13.13 -6.39 5.56
N ASN A 149 12.15 -7.27 5.73
CA ASN A 149 11.15 -7.15 6.78
C ASN A 149 11.62 -7.88 8.05
N SER A 150 10.98 -7.58 9.18
CA SER A 150 11.34 -8.20 10.46
C SER A 150 10.11 -8.54 11.28
N ALA A 151 10.18 -9.63 12.04
CA ALA A 151 9.14 -10.01 12.98
C ALA A 151 9.77 -10.55 14.24
N THR A 152 9.19 -10.23 15.39
CA THR A 152 9.71 -10.68 16.69
C THR A 152 9.44 -12.16 16.93
N SER A 153 8.33 -12.69 16.42
CA SER A 153 7.94 -14.09 16.66
C SER A 153 8.38 -15.01 15.53
N SER A 154 7.91 -14.79 14.30
CA SER A 154 8.20 -15.64 13.15
C SER A 154 7.89 -14.94 11.84
N ASP A 155 8.36 -15.52 10.74
CA ASP A 155 7.88 -15.23 9.39
C ASP A 155 8.09 -13.76 8.99
N PRO A 156 9.34 -13.26 8.99
CA PRO A 156 9.59 -11.84 8.80
C PRO A 156 9.04 -11.28 7.49
N ASP A 157 9.08 -12.02 6.38
CA ASP A 157 8.61 -11.54 5.09
C ASP A 157 7.15 -11.90 4.79
N CYS A 158 6.76 -13.15 5.04
CA CYS A 158 5.43 -13.64 4.67
C CYS A 158 4.94 -14.78 5.55
N SER A 159 3.65 -14.74 5.92
CA SER A 159 2.95 -15.82 6.64
C SER A 159 1.58 -16.09 6.03
N GLY A 160 1.14 -17.35 6.10
CA GLY A 160 -0.13 -17.83 5.52
C GLY A 160 0.00 -18.48 4.14
N VAL A 161 -1.09 -19.09 3.66
CA VAL A 161 -1.13 -19.81 2.38
C VAL A 161 -1.29 -18.80 1.25
N VAL A 162 -0.33 -18.72 0.33
CA VAL A 162 -0.45 -17.89 -0.87
C VAL A 162 -0.77 -18.78 -2.07
N LEU A 163 -1.97 -18.62 -2.63
CA LEU A 163 -2.33 -19.25 -3.90
C LEU A 163 -1.72 -18.44 -5.05
N VAL A 164 -0.49 -18.78 -5.45
CA VAL A 164 0.21 -18.06 -6.53
C VAL A 164 -0.31 -18.50 -7.90
N THR A 165 -0.75 -17.55 -8.72
CA THR A 165 -0.89 -17.76 -10.17
C THR A 165 0.05 -16.81 -10.90
N ARG A 166 1.11 -17.40 -11.49
CA ARG A 166 2.23 -16.80 -12.26
C ARG A 166 3.25 -16.00 -11.43
N ASN A 167 4.49 -16.44 -11.52
CA ASN A 167 5.43 -16.30 -10.44
C ASN A 167 6.81 -16.00 -10.99
N ARG A 168 7.28 -14.78 -10.73
CA ARG A 168 8.67 -14.34 -10.83
C ARG A 168 8.89 -13.31 -9.71
N SER A 169 8.53 -13.66 -8.48
CA SER A 169 8.67 -12.78 -7.31
C SER A 169 9.92 -13.15 -6.52
N LEU A 170 10.45 -12.21 -5.74
CA LEU A 170 11.57 -12.44 -4.83
C LEU A 170 11.07 -12.35 -3.39
N ILE A 171 11.33 -13.39 -2.62
CA ILE A 171 11.07 -13.40 -1.18
C ILE A 171 12.40 -13.69 -0.46
N GLU A 172 12.84 -12.77 0.38
CA GLU A 172 14.13 -12.93 1.06
C GLU A 172 14.12 -14.15 1.99
N ASN A 173 13.14 -14.24 2.87
CA ASN A 173 12.94 -15.36 3.79
C ASN A 173 11.58 -16.06 3.57
N ASN A 174 11.62 -17.27 3.03
CA ASN A 174 10.44 -18.12 2.80
C ASN A 174 10.34 -19.29 3.79
N SER A 175 10.73 -19.10 5.06
CA SER A 175 10.72 -20.16 6.08
C SER A 175 9.35 -20.82 6.31
N THR A 176 8.26 -20.18 5.87
CA THR A 176 6.87 -20.65 5.98
C THR A 176 6.34 -21.34 4.74
N ASN A 177 7.12 -21.44 3.67
CA ASN A 177 6.62 -21.79 2.33
C ASN A 177 5.40 -20.93 1.94
N CYS A 178 5.43 -19.63 2.26
CA CYS A 178 4.35 -18.74 1.86
C CYS A 178 4.11 -18.84 0.35
N LEU A 179 5.17 -19.07 -0.45
CA LEU A 179 5.03 -19.49 -1.85
C LEU A 179 5.51 -20.94 -2.04
N PRO A 180 4.67 -21.85 -2.56
CA PRO A 180 5.03 -23.26 -2.77
C PRO A 180 5.73 -23.56 -4.12
N SER A 181 6.48 -22.64 -4.73
CA SER A 181 6.78 -22.69 -6.18
C SER A 181 8.26 -22.52 -6.56
N SER A 182 8.68 -23.23 -7.62
CA SER A 182 10.04 -23.27 -8.21
C SER A 182 10.45 -22.02 -9.01
N THR A 183 9.62 -20.98 -9.01
CA THR A 183 9.76 -19.77 -9.84
C THR A 183 9.87 -18.50 -8.99
N VAL A 184 10.10 -18.67 -7.68
CA VAL A 184 10.40 -17.61 -6.73
C VAL A 184 11.91 -17.52 -6.59
N LEU A 185 12.45 -16.31 -6.60
CA LEU A 185 13.84 -16.06 -6.21
C LEU A 185 13.92 -15.93 -4.69
N PHE A 186 14.98 -16.48 -4.10
CA PHE A 186 15.24 -16.37 -2.66
C PHE A 186 16.59 -15.67 -2.43
N GLY A 187 16.68 -14.92 -1.34
CA GLY A 187 17.87 -14.16 -0.94
C GLY A 187 17.62 -12.66 -0.83
N ASP A 188 18.62 -11.94 -0.31
CA ASP A 188 18.55 -10.49 -0.12
C ASP A 188 18.25 -9.78 -1.46
N PRO A 189 17.18 -8.98 -1.56
CA PRO A 189 16.88 -8.22 -2.77
C PRO A 189 17.88 -7.09 -3.06
N LEU A 190 18.82 -6.82 -2.16
CA LEU A 190 19.82 -5.75 -2.25
C LEU A 190 19.15 -4.39 -2.55
N LEU A 191 18.13 -4.06 -1.76
CA LEU A 191 17.45 -2.78 -1.85
C LEU A 191 18.33 -1.67 -1.25
N ALA A 192 18.44 -0.55 -1.94
CA ALA A 192 18.92 0.68 -1.34
C ALA A 192 17.90 1.21 -0.32
N ARG A 193 18.33 2.15 0.53
CA ARG A 193 17.44 2.86 1.45
C ARG A 193 16.27 3.51 0.70
N LEU A 194 15.12 3.60 1.36
CA LEU A 194 13.98 4.35 0.85
C LEU A 194 14.40 5.81 0.62
N ALA A 195 14.22 6.31 -0.59
CA ALA A 195 14.66 7.64 -0.99
C ALA A 195 13.79 8.21 -2.12
N ASP A 196 13.98 9.49 -2.40
CA ASP A 196 13.49 10.11 -3.63
C ASP A 196 14.41 9.67 -4.79
N ASN A 197 13.94 8.71 -5.58
CA ASN A 197 14.63 8.19 -6.76
C ASN A 197 14.00 8.75 -8.05
N GLY A 198 13.33 9.90 -7.95
CA GLY A 198 12.51 10.49 -9.00
C GLY A 198 11.05 10.01 -8.97
N GLY A 199 10.21 10.66 -9.76
CA GLY A 199 8.77 10.35 -9.84
C GLY A 199 7.93 11.01 -8.75
N PRO A 200 6.67 10.57 -8.56
CA PRO A 200 5.73 11.23 -7.66
C PRO A 200 5.82 10.76 -6.19
N THR A 201 6.43 9.61 -5.90
CA THR A 201 6.46 9.00 -4.56
C THR A 201 7.79 8.28 -4.31
N LEU A 202 8.14 8.05 -3.03
CA LEU A 202 9.42 7.42 -2.64
C LEU A 202 9.46 5.94 -3.04
N THR A 203 10.65 5.45 -3.40
CA THR A 203 10.89 4.05 -3.79
C THR A 203 12.16 3.49 -3.16
N HIS A 204 12.33 2.17 -3.25
CA HIS A 204 13.62 1.51 -3.00
C HIS A 204 14.26 1.15 -4.35
N ALA A 205 15.42 1.75 -4.66
CA ALA A 205 16.20 1.37 -5.82
C ALA A 205 16.90 0.01 -5.60
N LEU A 206 17.05 -0.79 -6.66
CA LEU A 206 17.87 -2.01 -6.62
C LEU A 206 19.35 -1.66 -6.74
N GLN A 207 20.20 -2.36 -5.98
CA GLN A 207 21.64 -2.28 -6.13
C GLN A 207 22.12 -3.21 -7.26
N GLY A 208 23.24 -2.87 -7.90
CA GLY A 208 23.64 -3.44 -9.20
C GLY A 208 23.92 -4.96 -9.26
N SER A 209 24.00 -5.66 -8.13
CA SER A 209 24.13 -7.13 -8.09
C SER A 209 22.87 -7.84 -7.62
N SER A 210 21.74 -7.15 -7.55
CA SER A 210 20.47 -7.73 -7.14
C SER A 210 20.00 -8.79 -8.14
N SER A 211 19.55 -9.94 -7.62
CA SER A 211 18.89 -10.97 -8.43
C SER A 211 17.51 -10.55 -8.93
N ALA A 212 16.96 -9.43 -8.44
CA ALA A 212 15.71 -8.86 -8.92
C ALA A 212 15.83 -8.08 -10.23
N ILE A 213 17.06 -7.80 -10.69
CA ILE A 213 17.29 -7.06 -11.95
C ILE A 213 16.97 -7.96 -13.14
N ASP A 214 16.21 -7.44 -14.11
CA ASP A 214 15.73 -8.13 -15.33
C ASP A 214 15.02 -9.47 -15.06
N ALA A 215 14.51 -9.66 -13.85
CA ALA A 215 14.03 -10.95 -13.39
C ALA A 215 12.51 -11.15 -13.57
N GLY A 216 11.76 -10.16 -14.07
CA GLY A 216 10.30 -10.17 -14.22
C GLY A 216 9.76 -10.72 -15.55
N GLY A 217 10.63 -11.00 -16.52
CA GLY A 217 10.27 -11.48 -17.86
C GLY A 217 9.56 -10.42 -18.71
N ALA A 218 8.92 -10.83 -19.81
CA ALA A 218 8.37 -9.90 -20.81
C ALA A 218 6.96 -9.33 -20.51
N ALA A 219 6.26 -9.84 -19.49
CA ALA A 219 4.86 -9.48 -19.20
C ALA A 219 4.76 -8.37 -18.14
N CYS A 220 5.32 -7.20 -18.46
CA CYS A 220 5.47 -6.10 -17.51
C CYS A 220 4.54 -4.92 -17.83
N PRO A 221 4.14 -4.13 -16.81
CA PRO A 221 3.59 -2.80 -17.04
C PRO A 221 4.57 -1.93 -17.83
N ALA A 222 4.06 -1.00 -18.64
CA ALA A 222 4.90 -0.16 -19.50
C ALA A 222 5.84 0.78 -18.72
N ALA A 223 5.43 1.20 -17.53
CA ALA A 223 6.20 2.08 -16.66
C ALA A 223 6.27 1.56 -15.22
N ASP A 224 7.26 2.02 -14.47
CA ASP A 224 7.41 1.77 -13.05
C ASP A 224 6.71 2.83 -12.18
N GLN A 225 6.81 2.75 -10.85
CA GLN A 225 6.16 3.67 -9.89
C GLN A 225 6.51 5.14 -10.14
N ARG A 226 7.66 5.42 -10.77
CA ARG A 226 8.13 6.78 -11.04
C ARG A 226 7.54 7.34 -12.32
N GLY A 227 6.84 6.51 -13.10
CA GLY A 227 6.41 6.79 -14.46
C GLY A 227 7.53 6.58 -15.49
N TYR A 228 8.63 5.90 -15.12
CA TYR A 228 9.75 5.69 -16.03
C TYR A 228 9.52 4.42 -16.84
N VAL A 229 9.90 4.43 -18.12
CA VAL A 229 9.67 3.27 -19.00
C VAL A 229 10.53 2.10 -18.53
N ARG A 230 9.90 0.93 -18.39
CA ARG A 230 10.62 -0.33 -18.12
C ARG A 230 11.33 -0.81 -19.39
N VAL A 231 12.54 -1.34 -19.24
CA VAL A 231 13.45 -1.62 -20.37
C VAL A 231 13.84 -3.10 -20.35
N GLY A 232 13.59 -3.81 -21.45
CA GLY A 232 13.92 -5.23 -21.51
C GLY A 232 12.92 -6.09 -20.73
N ASP A 233 13.43 -7.16 -20.09
CA ASP A 233 12.66 -7.86 -19.06
C ASP A 233 12.63 -6.96 -17.84
N CYS A 234 11.45 -6.71 -17.27
CA CYS A 234 11.40 -5.77 -16.16
C CYS A 234 12.09 -6.31 -14.91
N ASP A 235 12.56 -5.39 -14.07
CA ASP A 235 12.93 -5.68 -12.71
C ASP A 235 11.73 -6.10 -11.88
N LEU A 236 12.00 -6.84 -10.80
CA LEU A 236 11.00 -7.09 -9.78
C LEU A 236 10.81 -5.86 -8.90
N GLY A 237 9.58 -5.65 -8.47
CA GLY A 237 9.22 -4.59 -7.54
C GLY A 237 8.92 -3.26 -8.22
N ALA A 238 8.78 -2.22 -7.40
CA ALA A 238 8.11 -0.99 -7.81
C ALA A 238 8.92 -0.08 -8.72
N SER A 239 10.24 -0.27 -8.82
CA SER A 239 11.13 0.56 -9.63
C SER A 239 12.04 -0.26 -10.52
N GLU A 240 12.40 0.32 -11.66
CA GLU A 240 13.26 -0.30 -12.68
C GLU A 240 14.67 0.35 -12.72
N VAL A 241 15.72 -0.45 -12.77
CA VAL A 241 17.10 -0.01 -12.98
C VAL A 241 17.26 0.48 -14.41
N SER A 242 18.04 1.55 -14.59
CA SER A 242 18.28 2.18 -15.91
C SER A 242 17.03 2.72 -16.62
N ALA A 243 15.91 2.82 -15.92
CA ALA A 243 14.68 3.39 -16.47
C ALA A 243 14.84 4.86 -16.83
N THR A 244 14.22 5.28 -17.93
CA THR A 244 14.26 6.67 -18.40
C THR A 244 12.90 7.35 -18.20
N PRO A 245 12.87 8.65 -17.85
CA PRO A 245 11.61 9.38 -17.70
C PRO A 245 10.79 9.33 -18.98
N THR A 246 9.48 9.07 -18.87
CA THR A 246 8.58 9.27 -20.01
C THR A 246 8.54 10.75 -20.37
N ALA A 247 8.60 11.07 -21.67
CA ALA A 247 8.57 12.44 -22.20
C ALA A 247 7.29 13.24 -21.84
N ILE A 248 6.30 12.61 -21.18
CA ILE A 248 5.00 13.21 -20.82
C ILE A 248 4.99 13.71 -19.35
N GLY A 249 6.01 13.43 -18.54
CA GLY A 249 6.05 13.75 -17.09
C GLY A 249 6.36 15.19 -16.70
N LEU A 250 6.58 16.12 -17.64
CA LEU A 250 6.93 17.52 -17.35
C LEU A 250 5.68 18.40 -17.10
N GLN A 251 4.72 17.94 -16.30
CA GLN A 251 3.71 18.82 -15.72
C GLN A 251 4.03 19.00 -14.24
N ALA A 252 4.53 20.19 -13.93
CA ALA A 252 4.96 20.62 -12.61
C ALA A 252 3.98 20.23 -11.51
N MET A 253 4.45 19.46 -10.54
CA MET A 253 3.78 19.38 -9.24
C MET A 253 3.86 20.77 -8.61
N GLY A 254 2.73 21.46 -8.56
CA GLY A 254 2.62 22.75 -7.88
C GLY A 254 2.99 22.59 -6.42
N VAL A 255 4.15 23.12 -6.03
CA VAL A 255 4.51 23.27 -4.63
C VAL A 255 3.59 24.35 -4.05
N VAL A 256 2.54 23.96 -3.34
CA VAL A 256 1.85 24.88 -2.43
C VAL A 256 2.78 25.07 -1.24
N ARG A 257 3.52 26.19 -1.23
CA ARG A 257 4.19 26.67 -0.01
C ARG A 257 3.14 27.40 0.81
N GLU A 258 2.69 26.79 1.90
CA GLU A 258 1.98 27.52 2.96
C GLU A 258 2.92 28.61 3.51
N PRO A 259 2.49 29.88 3.63
CA PRO A 259 3.26 30.87 4.35
C PRO A 259 3.29 30.49 5.82
N ALA A 260 4.49 30.51 6.42
CA ALA A 260 4.68 30.18 7.83
C ALA A 260 3.85 31.15 8.71
N GLY A 261 2.87 30.60 9.44
CA GLY A 261 2.24 31.25 10.58
C GLY A 261 0.73 31.16 10.62
N LEU A 262 0.18 30.13 11.27
CA LEU A 262 -0.59 30.22 12.51
C LEU A 262 -1.10 28.81 12.91
N LEU A 263 -0.96 28.50 14.19
CA LEU A 263 -1.49 27.28 14.83
C LEU A 263 -3.03 27.28 14.86
N SER A 264 -3.65 26.16 14.49
CA SER A 264 -4.59 25.36 15.31
C SER A 264 -5.75 24.73 14.52
N ALA A 265 -6.11 23.52 14.99
CA ALA A 265 -7.39 22.83 14.86
C ALA A 265 -7.82 22.29 13.48
N GLY A 266 -7.62 20.98 13.32
CA GLY A 266 -8.51 20.01 12.66
C GLY A 266 -9.28 20.45 11.43
N LEU A 267 -8.81 20.06 10.25
CA LEU A 267 -9.61 20.09 9.03
C LEU A 267 -9.65 18.71 8.37
N MET A 268 -10.83 18.10 8.47
CA MET A 268 -11.23 16.87 7.81
C MET A 268 -11.42 17.16 6.32
N ILE A 269 -10.59 16.60 5.44
CA ILE A 269 -10.76 16.73 3.99
C ILE A 269 -11.74 15.66 3.53
N LEU A 270 -12.99 16.07 3.30
CA LEU A 270 -13.98 15.32 2.55
C LEU A 270 -13.70 15.55 1.05
N LEU A 271 -13.12 14.56 0.38
CA LEU A 271 -13.01 14.55 -1.09
C LEU A 271 -14.33 14.06 -1.69
N LEU A 272 -15.16 14.98 -2.17
CA LEU A 272 -16.28 14.66 -3.05
C LEU A 272 -15.75 14.46 -4.47
N ALA A 273 -16.01 13.29 -5.05
CA ALA A 273 -15.91 13.06 -6.49
C ALA A 273 -17.23 12.52 -7.01
N LEU A 274 -17.97 13.33 -7.77
CA LEU A 274 -18.59 12.91 -9.04
C LEU A 274 -19.08 14.14 -9.82
N ALA A 275 -18.50 14.35 -11.00
CA ALA A 275 -19.13 15.08 -12.10
C ALA A 275 -20.04 14.08 -12.85
N THR A 276 -21.28 14.40 -13.25
CA THR A 276 -21.60 15.15 -14.47
C THR A 276 -23.13 15.23 -14.61
N ALA A 277 -23.68 16.37 -15.02
CA ALA A 277 -24.75 16.47 -16.03
C ALA A 277 -25.02 17.94 -16.37
N LEU A 278 -24.96 18.23 -17.68
CA LEU A 278 -25.15 19.52 -18.33
C LEU A 278 -26.60 20.03 -18.21
N THR A 279 -26.77 21.33 -17.95
CA THR A 279 -27.43 22.33 -18.84
C THR A 279 -27.55 23.68 -18.11
N PRO A 280 -27.33 24.84 -18.77
CA PRO A 280 -27.58 26.14 -18.18
C PRO A 280 -28.97 26.63 -18.58
N VAL A 281 -29.87 26.83 -17.61
CA VAL A 281 -31.07 27.65 -17.84
C VAL A 281 -30.85 29.01 -17.20
N TRP A 282 -30.59 29.99 -18.07
CA TRP A 282 -30.80 31.40 -17.76
C TRP A 282 -32.30 31.66 -17.57
N GLY A 283 -32.68 32.31 -16.47
CA GLY A 283 -34.03 32.79 -16.24
C GLY A 283 -34.09 33.81 -15.10
N ARG A 284 -34.08 35.10 -15.45
CA ARG A 284 -34.30 36.24 -14.55
C ARG A 284 -35.76 36.26 -14.01
N ARG A 285 -35.94 37.07 -12.94
CA ARG A 285 -37.18 37.79 -12.50
C ARG A 285 -38.20 36.89 -11.75
N VAL A 286 -38.92 37.30 -10.69
CA VAL A 286 -39.41 38.60 -10.17
C VAL A 286 -39.55 38.52 -8.63
N GLU A 287 -39.43 39.66 -7.94
CA GLU A 287 -39.82 39.90 -6.55
C GLU A 287 -41.32 39.66 -6.27
N GLN A 288 -41.66 39.38 -5.01
CA GLN A 288 -42.69 40.03 -4.18
C GLN A 288 -43.58 39.09 -3.33
N LEU A 289 -43.53 39.39 -2.02
CA LEU A 289 -44.62 39.43 -1.03
C LEU A 289 -45.37 38.12 -0.68
N LYS A 290 -45.14 37.63 0.55
CA LYS A 290 -45.86 38.05 1.76
C LYS A 290 -45.00 37.83 3.00
#